data_AF-A0A380EJ32-F1
#
_entry.id   AF-A0A380EJ32-F1
#
_cell.length_a   1.000
_cell.length_b   1.000
_cell.length_c   1.000
_cell.angle_alpha   90.00
_cell.angle_beta   90.00
_cell.angle_gamma   90.00
#
_symmetry.space_group_name_H-M   'P 1'
#
loop_
_entity.id
_entity.type
_entity.pdbx_description
1 polymer ?
#
loop_
_entity_poly.entity_id
_entity_poly.type
_entity_poly.pdbx_seq_one_letter_code
_entity_poly.pdbx_strand_id
1 'polypeptide(L)' 'MDIPKITTFLMFNNQAEEAVKLYTSLFEDSEIITMAKYGENGPGDPGTVQPLNIYIKWTSIHGD' A
#
# COMPACT_ATOMS: atom_id res chain seq x y z
N MET A 1 14.96 -4.57 3.46
CA MET A 1 14.22 -4.14 2.26
C MET A 1 14.70 -2.74 1.96
N ASP A 2 15.22 -2.50 0.75
CA ASP A 2 15.71 -1.17 0.38
C ASP A 2 14.53 -0.31 -0.07
N ILE A 3 14.11 0.61 0.79
CA ILE A 3 13.04 1.57 0.48
C ILE A 3 13.66 2.72 -0.32
N PRO A 4 13.09 3.09 -1.48
CA PRO A 4 13.59 4.22 -2.26
C PRO A 4 13.68 5.51 -1.43
N LYS A 5 14.64 6.38 -1.76
CA LYS A 5 14.81 7.69 -1.09
C LYS A 5 13.55 8.57 -1.18
N ILE A 6 12.77 8.39 -2.23
CA ILE A 6 11.47 9.05 -2.44
C ILE A 6 10.46 7.94 -2.75
N THR A 7 9.45 7.81 -1.90
CA THR A 7 8.40 6.80 -2.05
C THR A 7 7.08 7.51 -2.30
N THR A 8 6.38 7.11 -3.37
CA THR A 8 5.04 7.61 -3.66
C THR A 8 4.09 7.21 -2.54
N PHE A 9 3.36 8.20 -2.01
CA PHE A 9 2.34 7.99 -0.99
C PHE A 9 0.97 8.26 -1.59
N LEU A 10 0.10 7.25 -1.60
CA LEU A 10 -1.23 7.32 -2.21
C LEU A 10 -2.29 7.35 -1.11
N MET A 11 -3.11 8.40 -1.12
CA MET A 11 -4.24 8.54 -0.21
C MET A 11 -5.53 8.06 -0.90
N PHE A 12 -6.31 7.27 -0.19
CA PHE A 12 -7.61 6.78 -0.64
C PHE A 12 -8.69 7.11 0.39
N ASN A 13 -9.90 7.37 -0.09
CA ASN A 13 -11.07 7.54 0.79
C ASN A 13 -11.67 6.16 1.07
N ASN A 14 -11.34 5.56 2.22
CA ASN A 14 -11.90 4.29 2.71
C ASN A 14 -11.76 3.07 1.77
N GLN A 15 -10.99 3.19 0.69
CA GLN A 15 -10.84 2.17 -0.37
C GLN A 15 -9.40 1.66 -0.50
N ALA A 16 -8.53 1.95 0.46
CA ALA A 16 -7.11 1.63 0.37
C ALA A 16 -6.86 0.12 0.22
N GLU A 17 -7.62 -0.74 0.91
CA GLU A 17 -7.48 -2.19 0.78
C GLU A 17 -7.85 -2.70 -0.61
N GLU A 18 -8.97 -2.21 -1.17
CA GLU A 18 -9.46 -2.59 -2.50
C GLU A 18 -8.52 -2.10 -3.60
N ALA A 19 -8.06 -0.85 -3.50
CA ALA A 19 -7.14 -0.26 -4.46
C ALA A 19 -5.82 -1.02 -4.53
N VAL A 20 -5.27 -1.40 -3.36
CA VAL A 20 -4.02 -2.15 -3.31
C VAL A 20 -4.18 -3.54 -3.87
N LYS A 21 -5.26 -4.25 -3.53
CA LYS A 21 -5.59 -5.56 -4.12
C LYS A 21 -5.68 -5.45 -5.65
N LEU A 22 -6.36 -4.42 -6.16
CA LEU A 22 -6.47 -4.17 -7.59
C LEU A 22 -5.09 -3.96 -8.22
N TYR A 23 -4.27 -3.05 -7.70
CA TYR A 23 -2.93 -2.81 -8.25
C TYR A 23 -2.09 -4.09 -8.21
N THR A 24 -2.09 -4.83 -7.11
CA THR A 24 -1.33 -6.08 -7.03
C THR A 24 -1.83 -7.19 -7.94
N SER A 25 -3.11 -7.15 -8.33
CA SER A 25 -3.66 -8.08 -9.31
C SER A 25 -3.31 -7.73 -10.75
N LEU A 26 -3.03 -6.45 -11.04
CA LEU A 26 -2.77 -5.95 -12.39
C LEU A 26 -1.29 -6.03 -12.77
N PHE A 27 -0.40 -6.07 -11.79
CA PHE A 27 1.04 -5.93 -11.99
C PHE A 27 1.77 -7.11 -11.39
N GLU A 28 2.31 -7.97 -12.26
CA GLU A 28 2.95 -9.25 -11.90
C GLU A 28 4.08 -9.08 -10.87
N ASP A 29 4.80 -7.95 -10.98
CA ASP A 29 5.97 -7.61 -10.18
C ASP A 29 5.61 -6.70 -8.99
N SER A 30 4.49 -7.01 -8.34
CA SER A 30 4.02 -6.25 -7.19
C SER A 30 3.53 -7.08 -6.03
N GLU A 31 3.84 -6.60 -4.82
CA GLU A 31 3.52 -7.28 -3.57
C GLU A 31 3.08 -6.28 -2.49
N ILE A 32 2.17 -6.72 -1.63
CA ILE A 32 1.82 -5.99 -0.40
C ILE A 32 2.88 -6.32 0.65
N ILE A 33 3.72 -5.37 1.00
CA ILE A 33 4.79 -5.59 1.99
C ILE A 33 4.23 -5.45 3.42
N THR A 34 3.40 -4.42 3.65
CA THR A 34 2.74 -4.18 4.93
C THR A 34 1.32 -3.69 4.70
N MET A 35 0.43 -4.01 5.64
CA MET A 35 -0.90 -3.45 5.72
C MET A 35 -1.28 -3.33 7.19
N ALA A 36 -1.39 -2.10 7.69
CA ALA A 36 -1.86 -1.83 9.05
C ALA A 36 -3.35 -1.50 9.01
N LYS A 37 -4.11 -1.99 9.99
CA LYS A 37 -5.53 -1.65 10.19
C LYS A 37 -5.71 -0.83 11.46
N TYR A 38 -6.72 0.03 11.52
CA TYR A 38 -7.08 0.70 12.76
C TYR A 38 -7.60 -0.33 13.77
N GLY A 39 -7.10 -0.27 15.00
CA GLY A 39 -7.68 -1.00 16.12
C GLY A 39 -8.90 -0.27 16.69
N GLU A 40 -9.57 -0.88 17.66
CA GLU A 40 -10.78 -0.36 18.32
C GLU A 40 -10.65 1.09 18.83
N ASN A 41 -9.45 1.49 19.27
CA ASN A 41 -9.17 2.83 19.80
C ASN A 41 -8.40 3.73 18.83
N GLY A 42 -8.37 3.39 17.54
CA GLY A 42 -7.66 4.15 16.51
C GLY A 42 -8.41 5.42 16.08
N PRO A 43 -7.74 6.37 15.39
CA PRO A 43 -8.36 7.59 14.89
C PRO A 43 -9.26 7.37 13.65
N GLY A 44 -9.34 6.15 13.12
CA GLY A 44 -10.23 5.78 12.04
C GLY A 44 -11.06 4.54 12.39
N ASP A 45 -11.99 4.17 11.51
CA ASP A 45 -12.95 3.10 11.77
C ASP A 45 -12.24 1.76 12.03
N PRO A 46 -12.57 1.03 13.11
CA PRO A 46 -11.94 -0.24 13.44
C PRO A 46 -11.98 -1.23 12.27
N GLY A 47 -10.84 -1.88 11.99
CA GLY A 47 -10.69 -2.84 10.90
C GLY A 47 -10.46 -2.24 9.52
N THR A 48 -10.57 -0.92 9.35
CA THR A 48 -10.20 -0.25 8.09
C THR A 48 -8.68 -0.05 7.99
N VAL A 49 -8.17 -0.04 6.76
CA VAL A 49 -6.72 0.10 6.51
C VAL A 49 -6.27 1.51 6.83
N GLN A 50 -5.18 1.61 7.61
CA GLN A 50 -4.54 2.87 7.92
C GLN A 50 -3.88 3.42 6.65
N PRO A 51 -4.06 4.71 6.33
CA PRO A 51 -3.47 5.31 5.13
C PRO A 51 -1.94 5.23 5.09
N LEU A 52 -1.28 5.05 6.24
CA LEU A 52 0.15 5.27 6.39
C LEU A 52 1.07 4.16 5.85
N ASN A 53 0.62 2.91 5.73
CA ASN A 53 1.56 1.78 5.64
C ASN A 53 1.17 0.77 4.56
N ILE A 54 1.02 1.21 3.31
CA ILE A 54 0.93 0.29 2.18
C ILE A 54 2.13 0.53 1.28
N TYR A 55 3.10 -0.38 1.34
CA TYR A 55 4.17 -0.41 0.36
C TYR A 55 3.78 -1.44 -0.71
N ILE A 56 3.62 -0.94 -1.93
CA ILE A 56 3.62 -1.76 -3.13
C ILE A 56 5.03 -1.64 -3.70
N LYS A 57 5.80 -2.72 -3.64
CA LYS A 57 7.02 -2.77 -4.46
C LYS A 57 6.57 -2.95 -5.89
N TRP A 58 7.15 -2.17 -6.78
CA TRP A 58 7.03 -2.38 -8.20
C TRP A 58 8.44 -2.56 -8.72
N THR A 59 8.80 -3.78 -9.11
CA THR A 59 10.07 -4.00 -9.82
C THR A 59 9.85 -3.70 -11.30
N SER A 60 9.94 -2.43 -11.67
CA SER A 60 10.18 -2.04 -13.06
C SER A 60 10.94 -0.72 -12.98
N ILE A 61 12.05 -0.47 -13.66
CA ILE A 61 12.44 -0.82 -15.02
C ILE A 61 13.97 -0.62 -14.98
N HIS A 62 14.79 -1.65 -15.23
CA HIS A 62 16.16 -1.35 -15.66
C HIS A 62 16.00 -0.68 -17.02
N GLY A 63 16.18 0.64 -17.06
CA GLY A 63 16.56 1.28 -18.30
C GLY A 63 17.89 0.70 -18.73
N ASP A 64 17.98 0.35 -20.00
CA ASP A 64 19.27 0.15 -20.68
C ASP A 64 20.27 1.28 -20.36
#